data_AF-A0A671LKS0-F1
#
_entry.id   AF-A0A671LKS0-F1
#
_cell.length_a   1.000
_cell.length_b   1.000
_cell.length_c   1.000
_cell.angle_alpha   90.00
_cell.angle_beta   90.00
_cell.angle_gamma   90.00
#
_symmetry.space_group_name_H-M   'P 1'
#
loop_
_entity.id
_entity.type
_entity.pdbx_description
1 polymer ?
#
loop_
_entity_poly.entity_id
_entity_poly.type
_entity_poly.pdbx_seq_one_letter_code
_entity_poly.pdbx_strand_id
1 'polypeptide(L)'
;MSILSITPSLYLSGVEAVNQSALEHRGITLLVNACAEYPCPEYQGVKCVWVPVEDRPHAPLEQHFDSVAEQIQQNHTGSTLVFCSAGRSRSPSLIMAYLMRFEGLSLLQAHQRVLAARPFIRPNAGFWRQLLQYERKLTHSNSIRMVATSQGVLPEAIQLTQDSSHCLDV
;
A
#
# COMPACT_ATOMS: atom_id res chain seq x y z
N MET A 1 15.49 0.40 12.12
CA MET A 1 14.71 0.33 10.85
C MET A 1 14.57 1.72 10.25
N SER A 2 14.49 1.88 8.92
CA SER A 2 14.44 3.19 8.25
C SER A 2 13.05 3.59 7.74
N ILE A 3 12.79 4.90 7.69
CA ILE A 3 11.72 5.53 6.91
C ILE A 3 12.20 5.67 5.46
N LEU A 4 11.40 5.20 4.51
CA LEU A 4 11.75 5.11 3.09
C LEU A 4 10.75 5.92 2.26
N SER A 5 11.26 6.67 1.27
CA SER A 5 10.42 7.43 0.33
C SER A 5 9.84 6.47 -0.72
N ILE A 6 8.55 6.61 -0.97
CA ILE A 6 7.83 5.96 -2.08
C ILE A 6 7.64 6.97 -3.20
N THR A 7 7.32 8.22 -2.84
CA THR A 7 7.25 9.39 -3.70
C THR A 7 7.84 10.60 -2.95
N PRO A 8 8.02 11.78 -3.57
CA PRO A 8 8.56 12.95 -2.89
C PRO A 8 7.80 13.35 -1.61
N SER A 9 6.50 13.07 -1.52
CA SER A 9 5.64 13.43 -0.38
C SER A 9 5.02 12.23 0.34
N LEU A 10 5.40 10.98 0.01
CA LEU A 10 4.86 9.77 0.64
C LEU A 10 5.97 8.83 1.12
N TYR A 11 5.88 8.44 2.38
CA TYR A 11 6.86 7.61 3.06
C TYR A 11 6.25 6.35 3.68
N LEU A 12 7.08 5.32 3.83
CA LEU A 12 6.76 4.03 4.42
C LEU A 12 7.75 3.71 5.56
N SER A 13 7.24 3.21 6.69
CA SER A 13 8.10 2.67 7.75
C SER A 13 7.44 1.56 8.59
N GLY A 14 8.26 0.95 9.45
CA GLY A 14 7.79 0.28 10.66
C GLY A 14 7.68 1.27 11.83
N VAL A 15 7.02 0.85 12.91
CA VAL A 15 6.70 1.73 14.06
C VAL A 15 7.95 2.25 14.77
N GLU A 16 9.02 1.45 14.86
CA GLU A 16 10.27 1.83 15.52
C GLU A 16 10.96 3.06 14.90
N ALA A 17 10.67 3.37 13.63
CA ALA A 17 11.28 4.50 12.94
C ALA A 17 10.53 5.82 13.17
N VAL A 18 9.37 5.78 13.83
CA VAL A 18 8.50 6.95 14.04
C VAL A 18 8.94 7.69 15.30
N ASN A 19 9.49 8.89 15.15
CA ASN A 19 9.85 9.80 16.25
C ASN A 19 9.87 11.24 15.75
N GLN A 20 9.73 12.22 16.66
CA GLN A 20 9.63 13.66 16.33
C GLN A 20 10.72 14.13 15.34
N SER A 21 12.00 13.83 15.61
CA SER A 21 13.11 14.26 14.77
C SER A 21 13.01 13.69 13.34
N ALA A 22 12.61 12.42 13.20
CA ALA A 22 12.45 11.78 11.91
C ALA A 22 11.28 12.36 11.10
N LEU A 23 10.23 12.84 11.76
CA LEU A 23 9.07 13.51 11.16
C LEU A 23 9.44 14.92 10.69
N GLU A 24 10.07 15.72 11.54
CA GLU A 24 10.52 17.09 11.22
C GLU A 24 11.48 17.11 10.03
N HIS A 25 12.47 16.24 10.02
CA HIS A 25 13.48 16.19 8.95
C HIS A 25 12.88 15.89 7.57
N ARG A 26 11.72 15.23 7.52
CA ARG A 26 11.01 14.86 6.29
C ARG A 26 9.79 15.73 6.01
N GLY A 27 9.54 16.75 6.84
CA GLY A 27 8.35 17.58 6.76
C GLY A 27 7.05 16.78 6.83
N ILE A 28 7.00 15.72 7.65
CA ILE A 28 5.79 14.93 7.81
C ILE A 28 4.73 15.76 8.55
N THR A 29 3.59 15.98 7.92
CA THR A 29 2.42 16.66 8.49
C THR A 29 1.22 15.73 8.67
N LEU A 30 1.27 14.55 8.04
CA LEU A 30 0.26 13.50 8.18
C LEU A 30 0.90 12.16 8.52
N LEU A 31 0.41 11.54 9.58
CA LEU A 31 0.68 10.15 9.94
C LEU A 31 -0.55 9.30 9.63
N VAL A 32 -0.31 8.13 9.03
CA VAL A 32 -1.32 7.07 8.91
C VAL A 32 -0.79 5.86 9.69
N ASN A 33 -1.38 5.64 10.87
CA ASN A 33 -1.05 4.53 11.75
C ASN A 33 -1.95 3.34 11.44
N ALA A 34 -1.39 2.29 10.85
CA ALA A 34 -2.10 1.04 10.58
C ALA A 34 -1.83 -0.05 11.63
N CYS A 35 -1.46 0.30 12.86
CA CYS A 35 -1.37 -0.62 14.00
C CYS A 35 -2.70 -0.65 14.76
N ALA A 36 -3.31 -1.82 14.93
CA ALA A 36 -4.43 -2.00 15.86
C ALA A 36 -3.97 -1.97 17.32
N GLU A 37 -2.70 -2.32 17.55
CA GLU A 37 -2.12 -2.58 18.86
C GLU A 37 -1.84 -1.28 19.64
N TYR A 38 -1.64 -0.17 18.94
CA TYR A 38 -1.29 1.12 19.53
C TYR A 38 -2.00 2.26 18.82
N PRO A 39 -2.59 3.22 19.57
CA PRO A 39 -3.24 4.39 19.00
C PRO A 39 -2.22 5.36 18.37
N CYS A 40 -2.72 6.41 17.74
CA CYS A 40 -1.88 7.46 17.17
C CYS A 40 -0.99 8.13 18.25
N PRO A 41 0.33 8.22 18.02
CA PRO A 41 1.18 9.07 18.85
C PRO A 41 0.87 10.55 18.59
N GLU A 42 1.02 11.36 19.63
CA GLU A 42 0.87 12.82 19.51
C GLU A 42 2.22 13.45 19.16
N TYR A 43 2.23 14.20 18.06
CA TYR A 43 3.38 14.99 17.62
C TYR A 43 2.90 16.38 17.21
N GLN A 44 3.64 17.41 17.63
CA GLN A 44 3.22 18.79 17.40
C GLN A 44 3.19 19.11 15.89
N GLY A 45 2.06 19.65 15.42
CA GLY A 45 1.89 20.02 14.01
C GLY A 45 1.66 18.83 13.06
N VAL A 46 1.50 17.61 13.59
CA VAL A 46 1.29 16.40 12.78
C VAL A 46 -0.11 15.84 13.04
N LYS A 47 -0.94 15.80 12.00
CA LYS A 47 -2.23 15.10 12.05
C LYS A 47 -1.97 13.59 12.02
N CYS A 48 -2.66 12.82 12.85
CA CYS A 48 -2.59 11.36 12.78
C CYS A 48 -3.96 10.73 12.49
N VAL A 49 -4.01 9.86 11.49
CA VAL A 49 -5.15 9.03 11.12
C VAL A 49 -4.88 7.61 11.59
N TRP A 50 -5.76 7.10 12.45
CA TRP A 50 -5.66 5.75 12.98
C TRP A 50 -6.53 4.77 12.18
N VAL A 51 -5.90 3.70 11.70
CA VAL A 51 -6.51 2.59 10.97
C VAL A 51 -6.32 1.33 11.81
N PRO A 52 -7.21 1.05 12.78
CA PRO A 52 -7.03 -0.02 13.77
C PRO A 52 -7.30 -1.40 13.14
N VAL A 53 -6.40 -1.85 12.27
CA VAL A 53 -6.53 -3.11 11.54
C VAL A 53 -5.39 -4.06 11.94
N GLU A 54 -5.76 -5.28 12.31
CA GLU A 54 -4.80 -6.35 12.59
C GLU A 54 -4.18 -6.90 11.30
N ASP A 55 -2.94 -7.42 11.36
CA ASP A 55 -2.30 -8.05 10.20
C ASP A 55 -2.78 -9.50 10.01
N ARG A 56 -4.09 -9.66 9.80
CA ARG A 56 -4.73 -10.97 9.59
C ARG A 56 -5.43 -11.02 8.23
N PRO A 57 -5.43 -12.18 7.55
CA PRO A 57 -6.08 -12.31 6.23
C PRO A 57 -7.57 -11.97 6.18
N HIS A 58 -8.29 -12.09 7.30
CA HIS A 58 -9.72 -11.76 7.38
C HIS A 58 -9.97 -10.30 7.82
N ALA A 59 -8.94 -9.55 8.18
CA ALA A 59 -9.11 -8.17 8.63
C ALA A 59 -9.53 -7.26 7.45
N PRO A 60 -10.52 -6.38 7.63
CA PRO A 60 -11.17 -5.67 6.53
C PRO A 60 -10.42 -4.38 6.13
N LEU A 61 -9.16 -4.51 5.68
CA LEU A 61 -8.34 -3.35 5.31
C LEU A 61 -8.92 -2.54 4.13
N GLU A 62 -9.61 -3.19 3.19
CA GLU A 62 -10.24 -2.57 2.01
C GLU A 62 -11.20 -1.43 2.37
N GLN A 63 -11.90 -1.53 3.51
CA GLN A 63 -12.82 -0.50 4.00
C GLN A 63 -12.13 0.85 4.23
N HIS A 64 -10.81 0.84 4.40
CA HIS A 64 -10.01 2.03 4.65
C HIS A 64 -9.31 2.55 3.40
N PHE A 65 -9.25 1.80 2.29
CA PHE A 65 -8.48 2.17 1.09
C PHE A 65 -8.87 3.54 0.56
N ASP A 66 -10.16 3.77 0.30
CA ASP A 66 -10.66 5.04 -0.25
C ASP A 66 -10.37 6.20 0.71
N SER A 67 -10.74 6.06 1.99
CA SER A 67 -10.57 7.11 2.99
C SER A 67 -9.10 7.49 3.25
N VAL A 68 -8.20 6.50 3.32
CA VAL A 68 -6.77 6.73 3.57
C VAL A 68 -6.13 7.35 2.33
N ALA A 69 -6.46 6.85 1.14
CA ALA A 69 -5.96 7.39 -0.11
C ALA A 69 -6.36 8.87 -0.27
N GLU A 70 -7.60 9.21 0.08
CA GLU A 70 -8.08 10.60 0.06
C GLU A 70 -7.32 11.50 1.05
N GLN A 71 -7.06 11.01 2.27
CA GLN A 71 -6.24 11.76 3.25
C GLN A 71 -4.82 12.02 2.75
N ILE A 72 -4.19 11.01 2.13
CA ILE A 72 -2.85 11.16 1.53
C ILE A 72 -2.90 12.20 0.41
N GLN A 73 -3.88 12.09 -0.50
CA GLN A 73 -4.03 13.00 -1.64
C GLN A 73 -4.26 14.46 -1.21
N GLN A 74 -5.04 14.68 -0.16
CA GLN A 74 -5.40 16.01 0.34
C GLN A 74 -4.29 16.66 1.18
N ASN A 75 -3.22 15.93 1.53
CA ASN A 75 -2.14 16.48 2.33
C ASN A 75 -1.18 17.32 1.49
N HIS A 76 -1.55 18.57 1.23
CA HIS A 76 -0.72 19.54 0.49
C HIS A 76 0.22 20.35 1.38
N THR A 77 0.15 20.19 2.70
CA THR A 77 0.90 20.99 3.68
C THR A 77 2.28 20.44 3.99
N GLY A 78 2.59 19.24 3.50
CA GLY A 78 3.84 18.55 3.74
C GLY A 78 3.77 17.13 3.21
N SER A 79 4.44 16.23 3.92
CA SER A 79 4.58 14.83 3.54
C SER A 79 3.73 13.91 4.43
N THR A 80 3.41 12.74 3.90
CA THR A 80 2.66 11.70 4.61
C THR A 80 3.56 10.51 4.94
N LEU A 81 3.49 10.01 6.17
CA LEU A 81 4.11 8.75 6.58
C LEU A 81 3.03 7.72 6.91
N VAL A 82 3.02 6.62 6.15
CA VAL A 82 2.17 5.45 6.44
C VAL A 82 3.02 4.38 7.10
N PHE A 83 2.66 3.98 8.31
CA PHE A 83 3.40 2.98 9.08
C PHE A 83 2.49 1.90 9.65
N CYS A 84 3.08 0.75 9.91
CA CYS A 84 2.49 -0.30 10.74
C CYS A 84 3.60 -0.89 11.63
N SER A 85 3.38 -2.02 12.30
CA SER A 85 4.38 -2.62 13.19
C SER A 85 5.75 -2.81 12.49
N ALA A 86 5.83 -3.65 11.44
CA ALA A 86 7.08 -3.93 10.74
C ALA A 86 7.29 -3.14 9.43
N GLY A 87 6.28 -2.40 8.97
CA GLY A 87 6.29 -1.80 7.64
C GLY A 87 6.30 -2.83 6.51
N ARG A 88 5.58 -3.94 6.68
CA ARG A 88 5.67 -5.12 5.79
C ARG A 88 4.38 -5.47 5.06
N SER A 89 3.22 -5.35 5.72
CA SER A 89 1.95 -5.87 5.19
C SER A 89 0.87 -4.78 5.13
N ARG A 90 0.42 -4.27 6.29
CA ARG A 90 -0.66 -3.28 6.40
C ARG A 90 -0.34 -1.95 5.70
N SER A 91 0.74 -1.27 6.12
CA SER A 91 1.12 0.03 5.54
C SER A 91 1.45 -0.01 4.04
N PRO A 92 2.22 -0.98 3.49
CA PRO A 92 2.42 -1.02 2.04
C PRO A 92 1.13 -1.34 1.27
N SER A 93 0.17 -2.08 1.85
CA SER A 93 -1.13 -2.31 1.22
C SER A 93 -1.94 -1.01 1.06
N LEU A 94 -1.98 -0.18 2.12
CA LEU A 94 -2.62 1.15 2.05
C LEU A 94 -1.94 2.06 1.02
N ILE A 95 -0.61 2.04 0.96
CA ILE A 95 0.14 2.82 -0.04
C ILE A 95 -0.17 2.34 -1.45
N MET A 96 -0.20 1.03 -1.71
CA MET A 96 -0.56 0.51 -3.04
C MET A 96 -1.98 0.91 -3.45
N ALA A 97 -2.94 0.92 -2.52
CA ALA A 97 -4.29 1.40 -2.78
C ALA A 97 -4.31 2.89 -3.16
N TYR A 98 -3.53 3.74 -2.49
CA TYR A 98 -3.36 5.14 -2.86
C TYR A 98 -2.75 5.29 -4.27
N LEU A 99 -1.64 4.58 -4.55
CA LEU A 99 -0.94 4.66 -5.83
C LEU A 99 -1.86 4.24 -7.00
N MET A 100 -2.67 3.20 -6.82
CA MET A 100 -3.65 2.82 -7.84
C MET A 100 -4.71 3.90 -8.06
N ARG A 101 -5.25 4.46 -6.97
CA ARG A 101 -6.38 5.40 -7.06
C ARG A 101 -6.00 6.78 -7.59
N PHE A 102 -4.89 7.35 -7.11
CA PHE A 102 -4.55 8.75 -7.38
C PHE A 102 -3.37 8.92 -8.33
N GLU A 103 -2.52 7.91 -8.50
CA GLU A 103 -1.44 7.93 -9.49
C GLU A 103 -1.74 7.06 -10.72
N GLY A 104 -2.91 6.41 -10.75
CA GLY A 104 -3.37 5.61 -11.90
C GLY A 104 -2.51 4.38 -12.18
N LEU A 105 -1.70 3.93 -11.21
CA LEU A 105 -0.87 2.75 -11.39
C LEU A 105 -1.73 1.48 -11.40
N SER A 106 -1.31 0.47 -12.13
CA SER A 106 -1.79 -0.89 -11.91
C SER A 106 -1.27 -1.43 -10.56
N LEU A 107 -1.91 -2.46 -10.02
CA LEU A 107 -1.45 -3.14 -8.80
C LEU A 107 -0.03 -3.68 -8.95
N LEU A 108 0.33 -4.19 -10.13
CA LEU A 108 1.70 -4.60 -10.46
C LEU A 108 2.68 -3.43 -10.29
N GLN A 109 2.38 -2.29 -10.90
CA GLN A 109 3.24 -1.10 -10.86
C GLN A 109 3.32 -0.52 -9.45
N ALA A 110 2.20 -0.46 -8.73
CA ALA A 110 2.14 -0.02 -7.34
C ALA A 110 3.00 -0.93 -6.44
N HIS A 111 2.86 -2.26 -6.59
CA HIS A 111 3.68 -3.22 -5.86
C HIS A 111 5.16 -3.07 -6.18
N GLN A 112 5.54 -2.98 -7.47
CA GLN A 112 6.93 -2.80 -7.89
C GLN A 112 7.54 -1.52 -7.30
N ARG A 113 6.79 -0.41 -7.28
CA ARG A 113 7.25 0.86 -6.69
C ARG A 113 7.53 0.72 -5.20
N VAL A 114 6.62 0.13 -4.45
CA VAL A 114 6.80 -0.05 -3.00
C VAL A 114 7.89 -1.08 -2.69
N LEU A 115 7.98 -2.15 -3.48
CA LEU A 115 9.01 -3.19 -3.36
C LEU A 115 10.41 -2.64 -3.63
N ALA A 116 10.56 -1.78 -4.64
CA ALA A 116 11.84 -1.13 -4.96
C ALA A 116 12.35 -0.27 -3.79
N ALA A 117 11.45 0.43 -3.10
CA ALA A 117 11.80 1.19 -1.90
C ALA A 117 12.09 0.26 -0.70
N ARG A 118 11.28 -0.79 -0.51
CA ARG A 118 11.36 -1.69 0.65
C ARG A 118 11.29 -3.17 0.21
N PRO A 119 12.42 -3.83 -0.08
CA PRO A 119 12.47 -5.16 -0.72
C PRO A 119 11.85 -6.34 0.04
N PHE A 120 11.46 -6.13 1.30
CA PHE A 120 10.91 -7.17 2.17
C PHE A 120 9.42 -6.99 2.46
N ILE A 121 8.72 -6.07 1.76
CA ILE A 121 7.26 -6.01 1.85
C ILE A 121 6.66 -7.37 1.48
N ARG A 122 5.60 -7.73 2.20
CA ARG A 122 4.87 -8.98 2.01
C ARG A 122 3.49 -8.83 2.64
N PRO A 123 2.53 -8.21 1.92
CA PRO A 123 1.12 -8.25 2.32
C PRO A 123 0.67 -9.69 2.58
N ASN A 124 -0.18 -9.89 3.58
CA ASN A 124 -0.79 -11.19 3.81
C ASN A 124 -1.76 -11.55 2.64
N ALA A 125 -2.11 -12.83 2.52
CA ALA A 125 -2.92 -13.32 1.41
C ALA A 125 -4.32 -12.67 1.33
N GLY A 126 -4.89 -12.25 2.46
CA GLY A 126 -6.17 -11.56 2.50
C GLY A 126 -6.09 -10.14 1.96
N PHE A 127 -5.04 -9.40 2.30
CA PHE A 127 -4.80 -8.06 1.76
C PHE A 127 -4.50 -8.10 0.26
N TRP A 128 -3.80 -9.12 -0.22
CA TRP A 128 -3.66 -9.33 -1.67
C TRP A 128 -5.02 -9.50 -2.37
N ARG A 129 -5.93 -10.32 -1.80
CA ARG A 129 -7.29 -10.48 -2.35
C ARG A 129 -8.06 -9.16 -2.37
N GLN A 130 -7.96 -8.38 -1.30
CA GLN A 130 -8.59 -7.07 -1.19
C GLN A 130 -8.01 -6.06 -2.20
N LEU A 131 -6.69 -6.04 -2.40
CA LEU A 131 -6.04 -5.19 -3.41
C LEU A 131 -6.44 -5.58 -4.83
N LEU A 132 -6.55 -6.87 -5.14
CA LEU A 132 -7.05 -7.35 -6.43
C LEU A 132 -8.50 -6.92 -6.65
N GLN A 133 -9.36 -7.06 -5.65
CA GLN A 133 -10.74 -6.60 -5.74
C GLN A 133 -10.82 -5.09 -5.98
N TYR A 134 -9.97 -4.34 -5.30
CA TYR A 134 -9.87 -2.90 -5.46
C TYR A 134 -9.36 -2.48 -6.84
N GLU A 135 -8.34 -3.16 -7.39
CA GLU A 135 -7.88 -2.92 -8.76
C GLU A 135 -9.00 -3.17 -9.79
N ARG A 136 -9.77 -4.27 -9.65
CA ARG A 136 -10.94 -4.52 -10.51
C ARG A 136 -12.01 -3.45 -10.37
N LYS A 137 -12.25 -2.94 -9.15
CA LYS A 137 -13.21 -1.85 -8.92
C LYS A 137 -12.78 -0.58 -9.66
N LEU A 138 -11.48 -0.29 -9.72
CA LEU A 138 -10.94 0.91 -10.37
C LEU A 138 -10.78 0.78 -11.89
N THR A 139 -10.40 -0.41 -12.38
CA THR A 139 -9.93 -0.59 -13.78
C THR A 139 -10.68 -1.67 -14.57
N HIS A 140 -11.64 -2.37 -13.95
CA HIS A 140 -12.34 -3.53 -14.50
C HIS A 140 -11.44 -4.72 -14.90
N SER A 141 -10.17 -4.71 -14.49
CA SER A 141 -9.21 -5.77 -14.78
C SER A 141 -8.24 -5.96 -13.61
N ASN A 142 -7.39 -6.98 -13.67
CA ASN A 142 -6.26 -7.16 -12.76
C ASN A 142 -4.96 -7.22 -13.56
N SER A 143 -3.90 -6.62 -13.02
CA SER A 143 -2.55 -6.71 -13.60
C SER A 143 -1.72 -7.85 -13.03
N ILE A 144 -2.15 -8.43 -11.90
CA ILE A 144 -1.50 -9.57 -11.25
C ILE A 144 -2.48 -10.70 -10.94
N ARG A 145 -1.95 -11.92 -10.87
CA ARG A 145 -2.59 -13.11 -10.27
C ARG A 145 -1.73 -13.60 -9.11
N MET A 146 -2.36 -14.22 -8.12
CA MET A 146 -1.62 -14.85 -7.01
C MET A 146 -1.29 -16.30 -7.35
N VAL A 147 -0.03 -16.69 -7.22
CA VAL A 147 0.45 -18.05 -7.52
C VAL A 147 1.05 -18.68 -6.28
N ALA A 148 0.72 -19.95 -6.05
CA ALA A 148 1.35 -20.75 -5.02
C ALA A 148 2.77 -21.16 -5.48
N THR A 149 3.77 -20.79 -4.69
CA THR A 149 5.18 -21.13 -4.93
C THR A 149 5.75 -21.85 -3.70
N SER A 150 6.96 -22.41 -3.83
CA SER A 150 7.71 -22.96 -2.68
C SER A 150 8.00 -21.92 -1.59
N GLN A 151 7.94 -20.62 -1.93
CA GLN A 151 8.14 -19.50 -1.01
C GLN A 151 6.81 -18.94 -0.48
N GLY A 152 5.68 -19.59 -0.76
CA GLY A 152 4.33 -19.16 -0.40
C GLY A 152 3.56 -18.54 -1.57
N VAL A 153 2.47 -17.83 -1.27
CA VAL A 153 1.62 -17.17 -2.27
C VAL A 153 2.23 -15.83 -2.68
N LEU A 154 2.61 -15.69 -3.94
CA LEU A 154 3.30 -14.50 -4.49
C LEU A 154 2.52 -13.91 -5.67
N PRO A 155 2.60 -12.58 -5.90
CA PRO A 155 2.01 -11.95 -7.06
C PRO A 155 2.84 -12.26 -8.33
N GLU A 156 2.16 -12.63 -9.41
CA GLU A 156 2.72 -12.82 -10.74
C GLU A 156 1.99 -11.90 -11.74
N ALA A 157 2.74 -11.26 -12.64
CA ALA A 157 2.15 -10.43 -13.69
C ALA A 157 1.25 -11.26 -14.62
N ILE A 158 0.08 -10.73 -14.96
CA ILE A 158 -0.76 -11.31 -16.02
C ILE A 158 -0.19 -10.83 -17.36
N GLN A 159 0.43 -11.73 -18.11
CA GLN A 159 0.71 -11.49 -19.51
C GLN A 159 -0.62 -11.50 -20.27
N LEU A 160 -1.00 -10.36 -20.86
CA LEU A 160 -2.06 -10.34 -21.85
C LEU A 160 -1.52 -11.06 -23.08
N THR A 161 -1.90 -12.33 -23.27
CA THR A 161 -1.68 -12.99 -24.55
C THR A 161 -2.45 -12.21 -25.62
N GLN A 162 -1.74 -11.72 -26.64
CA GLN A 162 -2.36 -11.35 -27.90
C GLN A 162 -2.81 -12.64 -28.60
N ASP A 163 -3.87 -13.27 -28.10
CA ASP A 163 -4.53 -14.39 -28.80
C ASP A 163 -5.88 -13.91 -29.33
N SER A 164 -5.85 -13.27 -30.49
CA SER A 164 -7.02 -13.15 -31.36
C SER A 164 -6.59 -12.91 -32.81
N SER A 165 -6.28 -13.98 -33.54
CA SER A 165 -6.68 -14.18 -34.96
C SER A 165 -6.03 -15.43 -35.59
N HIS A 166 -6.37 -16.62 -35.06
CA HIS A 166 -6.58 -17.77 -35.94
C HIS A 166 -8.09 -17.91 -36.15
N CYS A 167 -8.65 -17.09 -37.04
CA CYS A 167 -9.85 -17.50 -37.76
C CYS A 167 -9.40 -18.51 -38.80
N LEU A 168 -9.49 -19.79 -38.46
CA LEU A 168 -9.76 -20.81 -39.45
C LEU A 168 -11.25 -20.74 -39.72
N ASP A 169 -11.62 -20.22 -40.89
CA ASP A 169 -12.91 -20.54 -41.48
C ASP A 169 -12.67 -20.86 -42.97
N VAL A 170 -13.09 -22.09 -43.26
CA VAL A 170 -13.31 -22.85 -44.50
C VAL A 170 -13.37 -22.06 -45.81
#